data_AF-A0A139XG72-F1
#
_entry.id   AF-A0A139XG72-F1
#
_cell.length_a   1.000
_cell.length_b   1.000
_cell.length_c   1.000
_cell.angle_alpha   90.00
_cell.angle_beta   90.00
_cell.angle_gamma   90.00
#
_symmetry.space_group_name_H-M   'P 1'
#
loop_
_entity.id
_entity.type
_entity.pdbx_description
1 polymer ?
#
loop_
_entity_poly.entity_id
_entity_poly.type
_entity_poly.pdbx_seq_one_letter_code
_entity_poly.pdbx_strand_id
1 'polypeptide(L)'
;MFLKTWRFITLTLVALYMGLEFSHTLELPPKIQYDGSLYVTIQNTLYAYFGMPGPGAFVTVGALLSAIVLVFLVRKRRPAFQWTLAGTIFLALAFPVVYFSFIESVNRVVEQATPQSLPPNWVALRNQWEYAHATNFGLTLISFSALLISILVDTPVKHSRELTSQRKLSHHS
;
A
#
# COMPACT_ATOMS: atom_id res chain seq x y z
N MET A 1 12.72 18.50 11.69
CA MET A 1 13.01 17.61 10.54
C MET A 1 12.45 16.20 10.74
N PHE A 2 12.62 15.59 11.92
CA PHE A 2 12.16 14.22 12.22
C PHE A 2 10.77 13.82 11.66
N LEU A 3 9.69 14.56 11.97
CA LEU A 3 8.34 14.20 11.47
C LEU A 3 8.24 14.22 9.94
N LYS A 4 8.92 15.15 9.26
CA LYS A 4 8.93 15.21 7.79
C LYS A 4 9.64 14.00 7.21
N THR A 5 10.78 13.62 7.78
CA THR A 5 11.52 12.42 7.41
C THR A 5 10.67 11.17 7.62
N TRP A 6 9.97 11.07 8.75
CA TRP A 6 9.11 9.92 9.02
C TRP A 6 7.92 9.80 8.06
N ARG A 7 7.28 10.93 7.74
CA ARG A 7 6.24 11.00 6.70
C ARG A 7 6.75 10.55 5.35
N PHE A 8 7.94 11.00 4.96
CA PHE A 8 8.58 10.59 3.71
C PHE A 8 8.80 9.07 3.68
N ILE A 9 9.44 8.50 4.70
CA ILE A 9 9.66 7.05 4.80
C ILE A 9 8.33 6.28 4.73
N THR A 10 7.33 6.72 5.49
CA THR A 10 6.00 6.06 5.53
C THR A 10 5.35 6.07 4.14
N LEU A 11 5.30 7.23 3.48
CA LEU A 11 4.69 7.33 2.15
C LEU A 11 5.45 6.53 1.10
N THR A 12 6.78 6.52 1.13
CA THR A 12 7.59 5.71 0.21
C THR A 12 7.28 4.22 0.37
N LEU A 13 7.25 3.72 1.61
CA LEU A 13 6.96 2.30 1.86
C LEU A 13 5.53 1.93 1.47
N VAL A 14 4.54 2.77 1.80
CA VAL A 14 3.14 2.53 1.41
C VAL A 14 2.96 2.61 -0.11
N ALA A 15 3.64 3.53 -0.79
CA ALA A 15 3.60 3.63 -2.25
C ALA A 15 4.23 2.39 -2.93
N LEU A 16 5.35 1.89 -2.40
CA LEU A 16 5.97 0.65 -2.90
C LEU A 16 5.04 -0.55 -2.68
N TYR A 17 4.44 -0.68 -1.49
CA TYR A 17 3.48 -1.76 -1.21
C TYR A 17 2.25 -1.68 -2.13
N MET A 18 1.66 -0.49 -2.27
CA MET A 18 0.58 -0.24 -3.22
C MET A 18 0.99 -0.57 -4.67
N GLY A 19 2.25 -0.31 -5.03
CA GLY A 19 2.80 -0.65 -6.34
C GLY A 19 2.83 -2.15 -6.63
N LEU A 20 3.18 -2.98 -5.63
CA LEU A 20 3.14 -4.44 -5.75
C LEU A 20 1.72 -4.95 -5.99
N GLU A 21 0.75 -4.41 -5.25
CA GLU A 21 -0.67 -4.77 -5.40
C GLU A 21 -1.25 -4.26 -6.72
N PHE A 22 -0.82 -3.08 -7.17
CA PHE A 22 -1.20 -2.51 -8.45
C PHE A 22 -0.68 -3.35 -9.62
N SER A 23 0.57 -3.83 -9.58
CA SER A 23 1.10 -4.70 -10.63
C SER A 23 0.30 -5.98 -10.76
N HIS A 24 -0.06 -6.64 -9.64
CA HIS A 24 -0.92 -7.83 -9.69
C HIS A 24 -2.30 -7.52 -10.25
N THR A 25 -2.88 -6.37 -9.89
CA THR A 25 -4.18 -5.95 -10.44
C THR A 25 -4.13 -5.75 -11.96
N LEU A 26 -3.04 -5.18 -12.49
CA LEU A 26 -2.85 -5.02 -13.94
C LEU A 26 -2.58 -6.34 -14.67
N GLU A 27 -2.00 -7.31 -13.98
CA GLU A 27 -1.72 -8.65 -14.50
C GLU A 27 -2.97 -9.55 -14.50
N LEU A 28 -4.01 -9.21 -13.72
CA LEU A 28 -5.23 -10.02 -13.59
C LEU A 28 -5.90 -10.31 -14.95
N PRO A 29 -6.22 -9.33 -15.82
CA PRO A 29 -6.93 -9.61 -17.08
C PRO A 29 -6.25 -10.65 -17.99
N PRO A 30 -4.92 -10.61 -18.23
CA PRO A 30 -4.26 -11.68 -18.96
C PRO A 30 -4.11 -12.97 -18.14
N LYS A 31 -3.81 -12.91 -16.83
CA LYS A 31 -3.57 -14.11 -16.00
C LYS A 31 -4.81 -15.01 -15.87
N ILE A 32 -6.02 -14.45 -15.91
CA ILE A 32 -7.25 -15.25 -15.90
C ILE A 32 -7.49 -16.03 -17.21
N GLN A 33 -6.74 -15.75 -18.27
CA GLN A 33 -6.80 -16.46 -19.55
C GLN A 33 -5.70 -17.52 -19.70
N TYR A 34 -4.67 -17.49 -18.85
CA TYR A 34 -3.60 -18.48 -18.88
C TYR A 34 -4.08 -19.86 -18.43
N ASP A 35 -3.52 -20.90 -19.03
CA ASP A 35 -3.61 -22.24 -18.48
C ASP A 35 -2.90 -22.31 -17.12
N GLY A 36 -3.29 -23.28 -16.29
CA GLY A 36 -2.75 -23.37 -14.94
C GLY A 36 -1.26 -23.68 -14.88
N SER A 37 -0.72 -24.40 -15.87
CA SER A 37 0.72 -24.72 -15.93
C SER A 37 1.55 -23.46 -16.11
N LEU A 38 1.16 -22.60 -17.06
CA LEU A 38 1.80 -21.29 -17.27
C LEU A 38 1.65 -20.40 -16.03
N TYR A 39 0.46 -20.33 -15.45
CA TYR A 39 0.23 -19.49 -14.26
C TYR A 39 1.12 -19.93 -13.09
N VAL A 40 1.14 -21.23 -12.74
CA VAL A 40 1.97 -21.74 -11.63
C VAL A 40 3.45 -21.53 -11.91
N THR A 41 3.88 -21.68 -13.18
CA THR A 41 5.26 -21.35 -13.59
C THR A 41 5.59 -19.90 -13.28
N ILE A 42 4.74 -18.95 -13.66
CA ILE A 42 4.93 -17.52 -13.37
C ILE A 42 4.93 -17.29 -11.85
N GLN A 43 4.00 -17.91 -11.12
CA GLN A 43 3.88 -17.72 -9.68
C GLN A 43 5.16 -18.13 -8.93
N ASN A 44 5.71 -19.29 -9.28
CA ASN A 44 6.88 -19.85 -8.62
C ASN A 44 8.23 -19.32 -9.13
N THR A 45 8.24 -18.48 -10.17
CA THR A 45 9.46 -17.88 -10.73
C THR A 45 9.48 -16.37 -10.60
N LEU A 46 8.54 -15.67 -11.24
CA LEU A 46 8.52 -14.22 -11.35
C LEU A 46 8.33 -13.53 -10.00
N TYR A 47 7.46 -14.07 -9.13
CA TYR A 47 7.08 -13.40 -7.88
C TYR A 47 7.89 -13.82 -6.66
N ALA A 48 9.02 -14.53 -6.84
CA ALA A 48 9.88 -14.96 -5.74
C ALA A 48 10.36 -13.82 -4.82
N TYR A 49 10.40 -12.57 -5.32
CA TYR A 49 10.82 -11.39 -4.57
C TYR A 49 9.68 -10.51 -4.03
N PHE A 50 8.43 -10.83 -4.36
CA PHE A 50 7.25 -10.03 -3.99
C PHE A 50 6.78 -10.29 -2.55
N GLY A 51 6.97 -11.52 -2.05
CA GLY A 51 6.69 -11.93 -0.67
C GLY A 51 7.95 -12.36 0.07
N MET A 52 7.81 -13.05 1.21
CA MET A 52 8.95 -13.67 1.91
C MET A 52 9.46 -14.84 1.05
N PRO A 53 10.79 -15.05 0.90
CA PRO A 53 11.88 -14.39 1.59
C PRO A 53 12.40 -13.08 0.95
N GLY A 54 11.74 -12.60 -0.09
CA GLY A 54 12.12 -11.41 -0.84
C GLY A 54 11.90 -10.05 -0.15
N PRO A 55 12.40 -8.97 -0.78
CA PRO A 55 12.32 -7.61 -0.26
C PRO A 55 10.88 -7.10 -0.08
N GLY A 56 9.91 -7.61 -0.85
CA GLY A 56 8.52 -7.18 -0.77
C GLY A 56 7.90 -7.38 0.62
N ALA A 57 8.25 -8.46 1.33
CA ALA A 57 7.78 -8.68 2.70
C ALA A 57 8.23 -7.58 3.67
N PHE A 58 9.49 -7.13 3.56
CA PHE A 58 10.01 -6.06 4.41
C PHE A 58 9.37 -4.71 4.08
N VAL A 59 9.06 -4.45 2.80
CA VAL A 59 8.32 -3.25 2.38
C VAL A 59 6.91 -3.26 2.98
N THR A 60 6.17 -4.36 2.87
CA THR A 60 4.80 -4.48 3.39
C THR A 60 4.75 -4.32 4.91
N VAL A 61 5.60 -5.04 5.65
CA VAL A 61 5.68 -4.92 7.12
C VAL A 61 6.15 -3.52 7.53
N GLY A 62 7.16 -2.99 6.86
CA GLY A 62 7.69 -1.65 7.11
C GLY A 62 6.66 -0.55 6.87
N ALA A 63 5.83 -0.67 5.83
CA ALA A 63 4.75 0.26 5.54
C ALA A 63 3.75 0.35 6.71
N LEU A 64 3.28 -0.79 7.23
CA LEU A 64 2.35 -0.83 8.35
C LEU A 64 2.97 -0.27 9.63
N LEU A 65 4.18 -0.73 9.99
CA LEU A 65 4.84 -0.30 11.22
C LEU A 65 5.16 1.21 11.20
N SER A 66 5.65 1.72 10.07
CA SER A 66 5.93 3.15 9.93
C SER A 66 4.65 4.00 10.00
N ALA A 67 3.54 3.54 9.44
CA ALA A 67 2.24 4.20 9.54
C ALA A 67 1.72 4.22 10.98
N ILE A 68 1.82 3.11 11.72
CA ILE A 68 1.45 3.04 13.14
C ILE A 68 2.25 4.06 13.95
N VAL A 69 3.57 4.12 13.78
CA VAL A 69 4.41 5.12 14.45
C VAL A 69 3.98 6.53 14.05
N LEU A 70 3.68 6.77 12.76
CA LEU A 70 3.24 8.07 12.29
C LEU A 70 1.94 8.53 12.99
N VAL A 71 0.96 7.64 13.20
CA VAL A 71 -0.26 7.92 13.97
C VAL A 71 0.08 8.46 15.35
N PHE A 72 1.00 7.81 16.07
CA PHE A 72 1.46 8.27 17.37
C PHE A 72 2.16 9.63 17.28
N LEU A 73 3.00 9.86 16.27
CA LEU A 73 3.73 11.12 16.10
C LEU A 73 2.81 12.30 15.79
N VAL A 74 1.70 12.09 15.08
CA VAL A 74 0.75 13.16 14.74
C VAL A 74 -0.45 13.26 15.69
N ARG A 75 -0.49 12.50 16.79
CA ARG A 75 -1.66 12.38 17.70
C ARG A 75 -2.28 13.69 18.23
N LYS A 76 -1.49 14.77 18.29
CA LYS A 76 -1.95 16.10 18.74
C LYS A 76 -2.24 17.08 17.58
N ARG A 77 -2.11 16.66 16.32
CA ARG A 77 -2.24 17.50 15.12
C ARG A 77 -3.55 17.19 14.40
N ARG A 78 -4.61 17.95 14.68
CA ARG A 78 -5.88 17.83 13.94
C ARG A 78 -5.93 18.83 12.79
N PRO A 79 -6.40 18.44 11.58
CA PRO A 79 -7.06 17.15 11.26
C PRO A 79 -6.12 16.01 10.82
N ALA A 80 -4.80 16.23 10.73
CA ALA A 80 -3.82 15.25 10.25
C ALA A 80 -3.90 13.87 10.93
N PHE A 81 -4.15 13.84 12.25
CA PHE A 81 -4.32 12.62 13.02
C PHE A 81 -5.44 11.73 12.47
N GLN A 82 -6.61 12.29 12.15
CA GLN A 82 -7.77 11.51 11.72
C GLN A 82 -7.50 10.83 10.37
N TRP A 83 -6.92 11.57 9.43
CA TRP A 83 -6.51 11.04 8.13
C TRP A 83 -5.41 9.99 8.23
N THR A 84 -4.43 10.21 9.11
CA THR A 84 -3.36 9.23 9.35
C THR A 84 -3.90 7.93 9.96
N LEU A 85 -4.81 8.05 10.94
CA LEU A 85 -5.45 6.90 11.57
C LEU A 85 -6.31 6.14 10.56
N ALA A 86 -7.14 6.83 9.77
CA ALA A 86 -7.94 6.22 8.71
C ALA A 86 -7.05 5.47 7.71
N GLY A 87 -5.99 6.11 7.20
CA GLY A 87 -5.06 5.46 6.28
C GLY A 87 -4.40 4.22 6.89
N THR A 88 -3.98 4.30 8.15
CA THR A 88 -3.37 3.17 8.87
C THR A 88 -4.36 2.01 9.08
N ILE A 89 -5.64 2.29 9.32
CA ILE A 89 -6.68 1.26 9.42
C ILE A 89 -6.87 0.54 8.08
N PHE A 90 -6.99 1.29 6.97
CA PHE A 90 -7.08 0.67 5.64
C PHE A 90 -5.83 -0.15 5.29
N LEU A 91 -4.65 0.33 5.70
CA LEU A 91 -3.41 -0.43 5.56
C LEU A 91 -3.44 -1.72 6.37
N ALA A 92 -3.93 -1.68 7.61
CA ALA A 92 -4.09 -2.85 8.48
C ALA A 92 -5.11 -3.87 7.92
N LEU A 93 -6.16 -3.39 7.24
CA LEU A 93 -7.10 -4.25 6.52
C LEU A 93 -6.44 -4.92 5.32
N ALA A 94 -5.60 -4.22 4.56
CA ALA A 94 -4.85 -4.85 3.46
C ALA A 94 -3.82 -5.87 3.98
N PHE A 95 -2.99 -5.43 4.93
CA PHE A 95 -2.03 -6.26 5.64
C PHE A 95 -2.06 -5.90 7.13
N PRO A 96 -2.38 -6.83 8.05
CA PRO A 96 -2.37 -8.29 7.86
C PRO A 96 -3.68 -8.93 7.35
N VAL A 97 -4.84 -8.27 7.44
CA VAL A 97 -6.13 -8.99 7.41
C VAL A 97 -6.41 -9.71 6.09
N VAL A 98 -6.44 -8.98 4.95
CA VAL A 98 -6.71 -9.60 3.64
C VAL A 98 -5.57 -10.53 3.24
N TYR A 99 -4.32 -10.11 3.46
CA TYR A 99 -3.15 -10.91 3.13
C TYR A 99 -3.18 -12.31 3.75
N PHE A 100 -3.28 -12.42 5.09
CA PHE A 100 -3.23 -13.73 5.74
C PHE A 100 -4.49 -14.57 5.52
N SER A 101 -5.65 -13.91 5.32
CA SER A 101 -6.91 -14.62 5.12
C SER A 101 -7.03 -15.20 3.71
N PHE A 102 -6.61 -14.46 2.68
CA PHE A 102 -6.92 -14.79 1.29
C PHE A 102 -5.70 -15.01 0.39
N ILE A 103 -4.61 -14.28 0.59
CA ILE A 103 -3.42 -14.36 -0.30
C ILE A 103 -2.49 -15.46 0.19
N GLU A 104 -2.04 -15.38 1.44
CA GLU A 104 -1.13 -16.34 2.05
C GLU A 104 -1.71 -17.75 2.10
N SER A 105 -3.03 -17.87 2.32
CA SER A 105 -3.70 -19.17 2.29
C SER A 105 -3.60 -19.86 0.93
N VAL A 106 -3.56 -19.10 -0.17
CA VAL A 106 -3.32 -19.63 -1.52
C VAL A 106 -1.84 -19.83 -1.79
N ASN A 107 -0.96 -18.92 -1.36
CA ASN A 107 0.49 -19.04 -1.54
C ASN A 107 1.00 -20.40 -1.03
N ARG A 108 0.59 -20.81 0.17
CA ARG A 108 0.99 -22.10 0.76
C ARG A 108 0.63 -23.32 -0.09
N VAL A 109 -0.47 -23.23 -0.86
CA VAL A 109 -0.88 -24.30 -1.76
C VAL A 109 -0.12 -24.23 -3.08
N VAL A 110 0.03 -23.03 -3.65
CA VAL A 110 0.68 -22.84 -4.96
C VAL A 110 2.19 -23.04 -4.91
N GLU A 111 2.84 -22.72 -3.79
CA GLU A 111 4.27 -23.01 -3.56
C GLU A 111 4.59 -24.50 -3.60
N GLN A 112 3.60 -25.36 -3.32
CA GLN A 112 3.74 -26.81 -3.38
C GLN A 112 3.28 -27.39 -4.73
N ALA A 113 2.61 -26.59 -5.57
CA ALA A 113 2.13 -27.01 -6.87
C ALA A 113 3.23 -26.97 -7.91
N THR A 114 3.13 -27.83 -8.92
CA THR A 114 4.02 -27.82 -10.09
C THR A 114 3.22 -27.58 -11.36
N PRO A 115 3.85 -27.10 -12.45
CA PRO A 115 3.18 -26.95 -13.74
C PRO A 115 2.54 -28.26 -14.26
N GLN A 116 3.09 -29.41 -13.85
CA GLN A 116 2.60 -30.74 -14.21
C GLN A 116 1.50 -31.29 -13.28
N SER A 117 1.32 -30.69 -12.09
CA SER A 117 0.39 -31.19 -11.07
C SER A 117 -0.29 -30.03 -10.36
N LEU A 118 -1.45 -29.62 -10.90
CA LEU A 118 -2.28 -28.55 -10.33
C LEU A 118 -3.21 -29.08 -9.22
N PRO A 119 -3.53 -28.25 -8.21
CA PRO A 119 -4.56 -28.58 -7.23
C PRO A 119 -5.93 -28.85 -7.89
N PRO A 120 -6.75 -29.79 -7.37
CA PRO A 120 -8.06 -30.09 -7.94
C PRO A 120 -9.01 -28.88 -8.04
N ASN A 121 -8.90 -27.94 -7.10
CA ASN A 121 -9.69 -26.70 -7.05
C ASN A 121 -8.96 -25.48 -7.65
N TRP A 122 -8.05 -25.70 -8.60
CA TRP A 122 -7.16 -24.69 -9.19
C TRP A 122 -7.84 -23.35 -9.53
N VAL A 123 -8.97 -23.39 -10.27
CA VAL A 123 -9.66 -22.18 -10.72
C VAL A 123 -10.14 -21.32 -9.54
N ALA A 124 -10.60 -21.95 -8.46
CA ALA A 124 -11.05 -21.24 -7.27
C ALA A 124 -9.86 -20.57 -6.54
N LEU A 125 -8.74 -21.28 -6.39
CA LEU A 125 -7.51 -20.73 -5.78
C LEU A 125 -6.97 -19.55 -6.58
N ARG A 126 -6.91 -19.68 -7.92
CA ARG A 126 -6.49 -18.61 -8.82
C ARG A 126 -7.36 -17.37 -8.66
N ASN A 127 -8.68 -17.54 -8.74
CA ASN A 127 -9.60 -16.42 -8.63
C ASN A 127 -9.50 -15.76 -7.24
N GLN A 128 -9.39 -16.55 -6.17
CA GLN A 128 -9.20 -16.01 -4.81
C GLN A 128 -7.95 -15.15 -4.73
N TRP A 129 -6.81 -15.64 -5.23
CA TRP A 129 -5.54 -14.92 -5.19
C TRP A 129 -5.60 -13.61 -5.97
N GLU A 130 -6.10 -13.67 -7.22
CA GLU A 130 -6.19 -12.50 -8.10
C GLU A 130 -7.13 -11.41 -7.55
N TYR A 131 -8.34 -11.79 -7.12
CA TYR A 131 -9.29 -10.82 -6.57
C TYR A 131 -8.89 -10.30 -5.18
N ALA A 132 -8.15 -11.09 -4.39
CA ALA A 132 -7.60 -10.62 -3.12
C ALA A 132 -6.53 -9.54 -3.34
N HIS A 133 -5.65 -9.71 -4.32
CA HIS A 133 -4.69 -8.67 -4.71
C HIS A 133 -5.37 -7.40 -5.25
N ALA A 134 -6.39 -7.55 -6.10
CA ALA A 134 -7.18 -6.41 -6.55
C ALA A 134 -7.88 -5.66 -5.40
N THR A 135 -8.37 -6.40 -4.40
CA THR A 135 -8.96 -5.83 -3.17
C THR A 135 -7.90 -5.11 -2.36
N ASN A 136 -6.72 -5.71 -2.18
CA ASN A 136 -5.58 -5.08 -1.50
C ASN A 136 -5.12 -3.79 -2.18
N PHE A 137 -5.10 -3.76 -3.51
CA PHE A 137 -4.80 -2.54 -4.25
C PHE A 137 -5.80 -1.42 -3.91
N GLY A 138 -7.10 -1.72 -3.90
CA GLY A 138 -8.13 -0.75 -3.50
C GLY A 138 -7.91 -0.21 -2.07
N LEU A 139 -7.64 -1.10 -1.11
CA LEU A 139 -7.38 -0.73 0.29
C LEU A 139 -6.10 0.10 0.46
N THR A 140 -5.02 -0.29 -0.22
CA THR A 140 -3.73 0.42 -0.16
C THR A 140 -3.78 1.76 -0.86
N LEU A 141 -4.54 1.90 -1.94
CA LEU A 141 -4.81 3.18 -2.60
C LEU A 141 -5.57 4.14 -1.67
N ILE A 142 -6.61 3.67 -0.99
CA ILE A 142 -7.34 4.47 0.01
C ILE A 142 -6.41 4.88 1.15
N SER A 143 -5.59 3.94 1.64
CA SER A 143 -4.58 4.21 2.67
C SER A 143 -3.61 5.31 2.25
N PHE A 144 -3.01 5.16 1.07
CA PHE A 144 -2.04 6.10 0.52
C PHE A 144 -2.66 7.50 0.34
N SER A 145 -3.86 7.57 -0.24
CA SER A 145 -4.57 8.84 -0.40
C SER A 145 -4.88 9.51 0.94
N ALA A 146 -5.34 8.76 1.95
CA ALA A 146 -5.59 9.31 3.29
C ALA A 146 -4.29 9.83 3.95
N LEU A 147 -3.17 9.10 3.80
CA LEU A 147 -1.87 9.55 4.30
C LEU A 147 -1.37 10.80 3.57
N LEU A 148 -1.57 10.91 2.26
CA LEU A 148 -1.27 12.13 1.51
C LEU A 148 -2.12 13.31 1.98
N ILE A 149 -3.43 13.12 2.12
CA ILE A 149 -4.35 14.15 2.63
C ILE A 149 -3.92 14.62 4.02
N SER A 150 -3.51 13.70 4.92
CA SER A 150 -2.97 14.03 6.24
C SER A 150 -1.82 15.04 6.17
N ILE A 151 -0.93 14.94 5.18
CA ILE A 151 0.18 15.88 4.99
C ILE A 151 -0.32 17.20 4.43
N LEU A 152 -1.21 17.16 3.42
CA LEU A 152 -1.73 18.36 2.78
C LEU A 152 -2.48 19.25 3.77
N VAL A 153 -3.29 18.67 4.65
CA VAL A 153 -4.04 19.42 5.67
C VAL A 153 -3.18 19.89 6.85
N ASP A 154 -2.02 19.28 7.09
CA ASP A 154 -1.07 19.69 8.14
C ASP A 154 -0.03 20.70 7.64
N THR A 155 0.03 20.92 6.32
CA THR A 155 0.99 21.86 5.73
C THR A 155 0.37 23.25 5.74
N PRO A 156 0.96 24.24 6.46
CA PRO A 156 0.45 25.60 6.43
C PRO A 156 0.56 26.13 5.00
N VAL A 157 -0.57 26.49 4.39
CA VAL A 157 -0.55 27.31 3.18
C VAL A 157 0.16 28.59 3.59
N LYS A 158 1.31 28.89 2.99
CA LYS A 158 1.93 30.22 3.05
C LYS A 158 0.97 31.17 2.33
N HIS A 159 -0.11 31.54 3.00
CA HIS A 159 -0.99 32.59 2.54
C HIS A 159 -0.12 33.84 2.58
N SER A 160 0.03 34.45 1.41
CA SER A 160 0.59 35.74 1.02
C SER A 160 0.45 36.90 2.02
N ARG A 161 0.82 36.70 3.29
CA ARG A 161 0.81 37.71 4.36
C ARG A 161 2.00 38.67 4.25
N GLU A 162 3.05 38.27 3.53
CA GLU A 162 4.14 39.20 3.18
C GLU A 162 3.70 40.24 2.14
N LEU A 163 2.82 39.89 1.20
CA LEU A 163 2.35 40.83 0.18
C LEU A 163 1.41 41.90 0.75
N THR A 164 0.59 41.59 1.75
CA THR A 164 -0.26 42.59 2.42
C THR A 164 0.53 43.48 3.39
N SER A 165 1.57 42.94 4.03
CA SER A 165 2.45 43.70 4.92
C SER A 165 3.32 44.69 4.13
N GLN A 166 3.89 44.29 3.00
CA GLN A 166 4.69 45.19 2.17
C GLN A 166 3.85 46.27 1.46
N ARG A 167 2.63 45.94 1.02
CA ARG A 167 1.74 46.93 0.39
C ARG A 167 1.21 47.99 1.38
N LYS A 168 1.08 47.66 2.67
CA LYS A 168 0.74 48.65 3.70
C LYS A 168 1.90 49.60 4.03
N LEU A 169 3.13 49.11 3.96
CA LEU A 169 4.32 49.92 4.21
C LEU A 169 4.62 50.87 3.03
N SER A 170 4.35 50.46 1.79
CA SER A 170 4.56 51.30 0.59
C SER A 170 3.51 52.41 0.38
N HIS A 171 2.39 52.39 1.10
CA HIS A 171 1.36 53.43 1.04
C HIS A 171 1.45 54.45 2.20
N HIS A 172 2.45 54.29 3.08
CA HIS A 172 2.70 55.20 4.22
C HIS A 172 4.10 55.86 4.16
N SER A 173 4.80 55.73 3.04
CA SER A 173 6.04 56.42 2.69
C SER A 173 5.80 57.34 1.50
#